data_AF-A0A0R3UAR4-F1
#
_entry.id   AF-A0A0R3UAR4-F1
#
_cell.length_a   1.000
_cell.length_b   1.000
_cell.length_c   1.000
_cell.angle_alpha   90.00
_cell.angle_beta   90.00
_cell.angle_gamma   90.00
#
_symmetry.space_group_name_H-M   'P 1'
#
loop_
_entity.id
_entity.type
_entity.pdbx_description
1 polymer ?
#
loop_
_entity_poly.entity_id
_entity_poly.type
_entity_poly.pdbx_seq_one_letter_code
_entity_poly.pdbx_strand_id
1 'polypeptide(L)'
;MPSVILRFTFSNGYPSENGPKFDISAPTLRKDQYSELLLILRNLCEASVGTPVIYSMIETIRSFLGNLSDGADVATPDVHETSVNACIRKSGVETIYTLPSVRDHVASVGRRLPLAFGVICPTIYHGDIVTDRKSVFQAHCCRVSSLPEVSAFISTVLEDKKVSTATHNIAAWYLRTKINPNASKASLVADYDDDGEAHAGGRLLHFITMACVDGVAVMVTRWFGGIHLGPDRFRHINNAASQLLTQQGLTKGTATIPSNQTKTKDRVKKRK
;
A
#
# COMPACT_ATOMS: atom_id res chain seq x y z
N MET A 1 -18.44 0.06 21.93
CA MET A 1 -17.78 0.58 20.71
C MET A 1 -18.80 0.59 19.59
N PRO A 2 -18.86 1.65 18.76
CA PRO A 2 -19.75 1.66 17.60
C PRO A 2 -19.39 0.50 16.67
N SER A 3 -20.40 -0.23 16.21
CA SER A 3 -20.23 -1.41 15.36
C SER A 3 -20.91 -1.19 14.02
N VAL A 4 -20.17 -1.50 12.94
CA VAL A 4 -20.63 -1.42 11.56
C VAL A 4 -20.39 -2.76 10.90
N ILE A 5 -21.43 -3.29 10.27
CA ILE A 5 -21.40 -4.51 9.47
C ILE A 5 -21.53 -4.08 8.01
N LEU A 6 -20.55 -4.48 7.22
CA LEU A 6 -20.48 -4.21 5.79
C LEU A 6 -20.69 -5.53 5.03
N ARG A 7 -21.66 -5.56 4.13
CA ARG A 7 -21.91 -6.73 3.28
C ARG A 7 -21.67 -6.34 1.84
N PHE A 8 -20.80 -7.08 1.15
CA PHE A 8 -20.50 -6.87 -0.25
C PHE A 8 -21.18 -7.91 -1.13
N THR A 9 -21.64 -7.46 -2.29
CA THR A 9 -22.09 -8.30 -3.39
C THR A 9 -21.28 -7.92 -4.63
N PHE A 10 -20.51 -8.88 -5.14
CA PHE A 10 -19.66 -8.69 -6.32
C PHE A 10 -20.42 -9.15 -7.56
N SER A 11 -20.72 -8.21 -8.46
CA SER A 11 -21.26 -8.53 -9.78
C SER A 11 -20.16 -8.95 -10.74
N ASN A 12 -20.54 -9.63 -11.83
CA ASN A 12 -19.61 -9.92 -12.92
C ASN A 12 -18.98 -8.61 -13.43
N GLY A 13 -17.66 -8.62 -13.65
CA GLY A 13 -16.91 -7.43 -14.04
C GLY A 13 -16.38 -6.56 -12.89
N TYR A 14 -16.61 -6.88 -11.60
CA TYR A 14 -15.84 -6.25 -10.52
C TYR A 14 -14.40 -6.81 -10.48
N PRO A 15 -13.36 -5.98 -10.30
CA PRO A 15 -13.37 -4.50 -10.19
C PRO A 15 -13.24 -3.75 -11.52
N SER A 16 -12.99 -4.46 -12.63
CA SER A 16 -12.58 -3.88 -13.91
C SER A 16 -13.62 -2.96 -14.56
N GLU A 17 -14.89 -3.37 -14.57
CA GLU A 17 -15.99 -2.67 -15.26
C GLU A 17 -17.02 -2.09 -14.29
N ASN A 18 -17.16 -2.67 -13.10
CA ASN A 18 -18.18 -2.31 -12.12
C ASN A 18 -17.58 -2.18 -10.72
N GLY A 19 -18.10 -1.24 -9.92
CA GLY A 19 -17.84 -1.17 -8.48
C GLY A 19 -18.59 -2.26 -7.68
N PRO A 20 -18.23 -2.49 -6.40
CA PRO A 20 -18.90 -3.48 -5.59
C PRO A 20 -20.26 -2.93 -5.12
N LYS A 21 -21.31 -3.76 -5.11
CA LYS A 21 -22.54 -3.41 -4.41
C LYS A 21 -22.34 -3.65 -2.93
N PHE A 22 -22.82 -2.75 -2.08
CA PHE A 22 -22.66 -2.89 -0.64
C PHE A 22 -23.92 -2.50 0.13
N ASP A 23 -24.14 -3.20 1.23
CA ASP A 23 -25.13 -2.88 2.26
C ASP A 23 -24.41 -2.58 3.57
N ILE A 24 -24.86 -1.53 4.26
CA ILE A 24 -24.35 -1.13 5.57
C ILE A 24 -25.42 -1.32 6.65
N SER A 25 -25.04 -2.03 7.71
CA SER A 25 -25.80 -2.10 8.95
C SER A 25 -24.96 -1.48 10.08
N ALA A 26 -25.49 -0.41 10.65
CA ALA A 26 -24.78 0.47 11.56
C ALA A 26 -25.72 0.93 12.68
N PRO A 27 -26.20 0.02 13.55
CA PRO A 27 -27.24 0.31 14.54
C PRO A 27 -26.81 1.34 15.59
N THR A 28 -25.50 1.55 15.77
CA THR A 28 -24.94 2.49 16.75
C THR A 28 -24.78 3.91 16.21
N LEU A 29 -25.03 4.15 14.92
CA LEU A 29 -24.84 5.46 14.27
C LEU A 29 -26.14 6.25 14.22
N ARG A 30 -26.05 7.57 14.42
CA ARG A 30 -27.20 8.48 14.23
C ARG A 30 -27.53 8.60 12.73
N LYS A 31 -28.76 9.04 12.41
CA LYS A 31 -29.23 9.14 11.02
C LYS A 31 -28.40 10.09 10.15
N ASP A 32 -27.98 11.22 10.70
CA ASP A 32 -27.05 12.18 10.09
C ASP A 32 -25.72 11.51 9.74
N GLN A 33 -25.08 10.87 10.73
CA GLN A 33 -23.80 10.20 10.57
C GLN A 33 -23.87 9.01 9.60
N TYR A 34 -24.97 8.26 9.64
CA TYR A 34 -25.23 7.15 8.72
C TYR A 34 -25.33 7.63 7.27
N SER A 35 -26.04 8.74 7.05
CA SER A 35 -26.23 9.34 5.72
C SER A 35 -24.91 9.87 5.17
N GLU A 36 -24.13 10.55 6.02
CA GLU A 36 -22.79 11.03 5.68
C GLU A 36 -21.85 9.87 5.30
N LEU A 37 -21.78 8.83 6.15
CA LEU A 37 -20.95 7.66 5.89
C LEU A 37 -21.34 6.96 4.56
N LEU A 38 -22.64 6.81 4.30
CA LEU A 38 -23.11 6.22 3.05
C LEU A 38 -22.71 7.04 1.82
N LEU A 39 -22.79 8.37 1.91
CA LEU A 39 -22.40 9.26 0.81
C LEU A 39 -20.91 9.14 0.50
N ILE A 40 -20.07 9.17 1.54
CA ILE A 40 -18.61 9.01 1.40
C ILE A 40 -18.28 7.68 0.72
N LEU A 41 -18.91 6.58 1.15
CA LEU A 41 -18.65 5.26 0.59
C LEU A 41 -19.15 5.10 -0.85
N ARG A 42 -20.29 5.71 -1.21
CA ARG A 42 -20.78 5.70 -2.59
C ARG A 42 -19.84 6.43 -3.53
N ASN A 43 -19.42 7.64 -3.16
CA ASN A 43 -18.47 8.43 -3.95
C ASN A 43 -17.15 7.67 -4.14
N LEU A 44 -16.67 7.02 -3.07
CA LEU A 44 -15.47 6.18 -3.14
C LEU A 44 -15.63 5.00 -4.11
N CYS A 45 -16.79 4.32 -4.12
CA CYS A 45 -17.05 3.24 -5.08
C CYS A 45 -17.11 3.73 -6.52
N GLU A 46 -17.73 4.88 -6.77
CA GLU A 46 -17.85 5.47 -8.11
C GLU A 46 -16.50 5.94 -8.65
N ALA A 47 -15.66 6.52 -7.78
CA ALA A 47 -14.32 6.99 -8.15
C ALA A 47 -13.30 5.86 -8.39
N SER A 48 -13.54 4.67 -7.85
CA SER A 48 -12.61 3.53 -7.92
C SER A 48 -12.99 2.46 -8.95
N VAL A 49 -13.92 2.73 -9.88
CA VAL A 49 -14.23 1.79 -10.98
C VAL A 49 -12.97 1.50 -11.80
N GLY A 50 -12.68 0.22 -12.03
CA GLY A 50 -11.43 -0.24 -12.65
C GLY A 50 -10.38 -0.69 -11.64
N THR A 51 -10.56 -0.42 -10.33
CA THR A 51 -9.60 -0.76 -9.27
C THR A 51 -10.26 -1.43 -8.05
N PRO A 52 -9.58 -2.33 -7.32
CA PRO A 52 -10.13 -2.91 -6.09
C PRO A 52 -10.32 -1.84 -4.99
N VAL A 53 -11.53 -1.69 -4.44
CA VAL A 53 -11.89 -0.59 -3.50
C VAL A 53 -12.21 -1.04 -2.06
N ILE A 54 -12.30 -2.35 -1.81
CA ILE A 54 -12.81 -2.90 -0.54
C ILE A 54 -12.01 -2.46 0.67
N TYR A 55 -10.68 -2.49 0.58
CA TYR A 55 -9.83 -2.08 1.69
C TYR A 55 -9.98 -0.60 2.01
N SER A 56 -10.03 0.24 0.97
CA SER A 56 -10.27 1.69 1.10
C SER A 56 -11.59 1.94 1.82
N MET A 57 -12.68 1.24 1.48
CA MET A 57 -13.96 1.36 2.16
C MET A 57 -13.90 0.99 3.65
N ILE A 58 -13.23 -0.12 3.98
CA ILE A 58 -13.06 -0.57 5.38
C ILE A 58 -12.30 0.49 6.18
N GLU A 59 -11.23 1.05 5.60
CA GLU A 59 -10.41 2.03 6.29
C GLU A 59 -11.12 3.38 6.45
N THR A 60 -11.89 3.80 5.44
CA THR A 60 -12.78 4.96 5.53
C THR A 60 -13.77 4.81 6.70
N ILE A 61 -14.40 3.63 6.86
CA ILE A 61 -15.30 3.36 7.98
C ILE A 61 -14.57 3.42 9.32
N ARG A 62 -13.40 2.78 9.44
CA ARG A 62 -12.60 2.81 10.68
C ARG A 62 -12.24 4.23 11.08
N SER A 63 -11.79 5.03 10.12
CA SER A 63 -11.44 6.44 10.33
C SER A 63 -12.68 7.24 10.78
N PHE A 64 -13.81 7.05 10.11
CA PHE A 64 -15.08 7.70 10.46
C PHE A 64 -15.52 7.39 11.89
N LEU A 65 -15.51 6.11 12.28
CA LEU A 65 -15.88 5.68 13.62
C LEU A 65 -14.91 6.20 14.70
N GLY A 66 -13.61 6.25 14.40
CA GLY A 66 -12.60 6.80 15.30
C GLY A 66 -12.82 8.29 15.62
N ASN A 67 -13.24 9.07 14.62
CA ASN A 67 -13.54 10.49 14.81
C ASN A 67 -14.80 10.70 15.67
N LEU A 68 -15.79 9.81 15.58
CA LEU A 68 -17.01 9.90 16.39
C LEU A 68 -16.74 9.60 17.88
N SER A 69 -15.80 8.70 18.18
CA SER A 69 -15.44 8.41 19.57
C SER A 69 -14.68 9.55 20.26
N ASP A 70 -14.01 10.42 19.51
CA ASP A 70 -13.28 11.58 20.06
C ASP A 70 -14.21 12.80 20.29
N GLY A 71 -15.46 12.77 19.78
CA GLY A 71 -16.42 13.90 19.83
C GLY A 71 -17.52 13.81 20.89
N ALA A 72 -17.40 12.92 21.89
CA ALA A 72 -18.46 12.67 22.88
C ALA A 72 -18.48 13.65 24.07
N ASP A 73 -17.51 14.56 24.19
CA ASP A 73 -17.55 15.68 25.15
C ASP A 73 -17.63 17.00 24.36
N VAL A 74 -18.84 17.55 24.25
CA VAL A 74 -19.21 18.99 24.28
C VAL A 74 -20.60 19.12 23.63
N ALA A 75 -21.54 19.60 24.44
CA ALA A 75 -22.91 19.89 24.08
C ALA A 75 -23.07 21.14 23.19
N THR A 76 -24.19 21.18 22.47
CA THR A 76 -24.79 22.22 21.59
C THR A 76 -24.79 23.66 22.12
N PRO A 77 -24.86 24.72 21.29
CA PRO A 77 -26.08 25.24 20.59
C PRO A 77 -25.77 25.78 19.15
N ASP A 78 -26.62 26.37 18.31
CA ASP A 78 -28.05 26.35 17.94
C ASP A 78 -28.16 27.16 16.60
N VAL A 79 -29.18 26.87 15.79
CA VAL A 79 -29.73 27.54 14.56
C VAL A 79 -28.94 28.59 13.73
N HIS A 80 -28.77 28.36 12.41
CA HIS A 80 -29.42 29.18 11.34
C HIS A 80 -29.29 28.60 9.92
N GLU A 81 -30.45 28.47 9.28
CA GLU A 81 -30.68 28.13 7.88
C GLU A 81 -30.65 29.41 7.03
N THR A 82 -29.87 29.45 5.93
CA THR A 82 -30.22 30.24 4.73
C THR A 82 -29.46 29.74 3.49
N SER A 83 -30.22 29.46 2.46
CA SER A 83 -29.89 29.08 1.09
C SER A 83 -29.35 30.24 0.23
N VAL A 84 -28.37 30.00 -0.66
CA VAL A 84 -28.46 30.04 -2.15
C VAL A 84 -27.10 30.23 -2.86
N ASN A 85 -26.75 29.22 -3.66
CA ASN A 85 -26.02 29.18 -4.95
C ASN A 85 -24.83 30.11 -5.31
N ALA A 86 -23.77 29.38 -5.73
CA ALA A 86 -22.87 29.59 -6.88
C ALA A 86 -21.58 30.43 -6.73
N CYS A 87 -20.43 29.73 -6.69
CA CYS A 87 -19.33 29.88 -7.64
C CYS A 87 -18.27 28.74 -7.46
N ILE A 88 -18.16 27.85 -8.44
CA ILE A 88 -17.03 27.74 -9.37
C ILE A 88 -15.68 27.36 -8.71
N ARG A 89 -15.34 26.07 -8.90
CA ARG A 89 -14.01 25.47 -9.15
C ARG A 89 -12.85 25.94 -8.25
N LYS A 90 -12.54 25.14 -7.24
CA LYS A 90 -11.14 24.81 -6.94
C LYS A 90 -10.97 23.30 -6.91
N SER A 91 -10.14 22.85 -7.85
CA SER A 91 -9.46 21.56 -7.94
C SER A 91 -9.14 20.96 -6.56
N GLY A 92 -10.09 20.21 -6.00
CA GLY A 92 -9.83 19.27 -4.91
C GLY A 92 -9.65 17.91 -5.55
N VAL A 93 -8.42 17.41 -5.59
CA VAL A 93 -8.19 16.00 -5.88
C VAL A 93 -8.93 15.24 -4.79
N GLU A 94 -10.10 14.66 -5.10
CA GLU A 94 -10.68 13.62 -4.27
C GLU A 94 -9.60 12.57 -4.12
N THR A 95 -9.07 12.41 -2.91
CA THR A 95 -7.95 11.52 -2.64
C THR A 95 -8.40 10.08 -2.90
N ILE A 96 -8.27 9.63 -4.14
CA ILE A 96 -8.45 8.23 -4.52
C ILE A 96 -7.34 7.46 -3.78
N TYR A 97 -7.73 6.65 -2.80
CA TYR A 97 -6.80 5.87 -1.97
C TYR A 97 -6.30 4.59 -2.65
N THR A 98 -6.71 4.35 -3.90
CA THR A 98 -6.37 3.17 -4.68
C THR A 98 -5.23 3.50 -5.63
N LEU A 99 -4.16 2.71 -5.57
CA LEU A 99 -3.08 2.76 -6.56
C LEU A 99 -3.34 1.76 -7.69
N PRO A 100 -2.99 2.10 -8.94
CA PRO A 100 -3.01 1.13 -10.02
C PRO A 100 -2.10 -0.06 -9.73
N SER A 101 -2.43 -1.23 -10.27
CA SER A 101 -1.59 -2.42 -10.08
C SER A 101 -0.22 -2.24 -10.72
N VAL A 102 0.74 -3.07 -10.35
CA VAL A 102 2.06 -3.14 -10.98
C VAL A 102 1.94 -3.40 -12.48
N ARG A 103 0.98 -4.23 -12.89
CA ARG A 103 0.72 -4.50 -14.32
C ARG A 103 0.16 -3.28 -15.06
N ASP A 104 -0.70 -2.49 -14.43
CA ASP A 104 -1.18 -1.24 -15.01
C ASP A 104 -0.03 -0.24 -15.17
N HIS A 105 0.87 -0.18 -14.19
CA HIS A 105 2.09 0.62 -14.29
C HIS A 105 2.96 0.14 -15.46
N VAL A 106 3.19 -1.16 -15.62
CA VAL A 106 3.91 -1.75 -16.77
C VAL A 106 3.24 -1.37 -18.10
N ALA A 107 1.91 -1.47 -18.19
CA ALA A 107 1.16 -1.11 -19.40
C ALA A 107 1.25 0.39 -19.73
N SER A 108 1.49 1.22 -18.72
CA SER A 108 1.67 2.67 -18.86
C SER A 108 3.13 3.13 -19.04
N VAL A 109 4.11 2.23 -19.08
CA VAL A 109 5.55 2.58 -19.17
C VAL A 109 5.79 3.53 -20.36
N GLY A 110 6.49 4.64 -20.07
CA GLY A 110 6.72 5.72 -21.03
C GLY A 110 5.67 6.83 -21.02
N ARG A 111 4.60 6.69 -20.22
CA ARG A 111 3.63 7.75 -19.90
C ARG A 111 3.47 7.83 -18.39
N ARG A 112 3.57 9.03 -17.81
CA ARG A 112 3.24 9.19 -16.38
C ARG A 112 1.75 9.01 -16.18
N LEU A 113 1.37 8.14 -15.25
CA LEU A 113 -0.01 7.99 -14.81
C LEU A 113 -0.54 9.34 -14.28
N PRO A 114 -1.85 9.65 -14.44
CA PRO A 114 -2.43 10.90 -13.98
C PRO A 114 -2.13 11.20 -12.50
N LEU A 115 -2.09 10.15 -11.67
CA LEU A 115 -1.85 10.24 -10.24
C LEU A 115 -0.41 10.64 -9.88
N ALA A 116 0.58 10.40 -10.76
CA ALA A 116 1.99 10.76 -10.55
C ALA A 116 2.43 12.00 -11.36
N PHE A 117 1.49 12.70 -12.01
CA PHE A 117 1.82 13.85 -12.86
C PHE A 117 2.32 15.03 -12.03
N GLY A 118 3.47 15.60 -12.40
CA GLY A 118 4.08 16.72 -11.67
C GLY A 118 4.74 16.36 -10.33
N VAL A 119 4.73 15.08 -9.92
CA VAL A 119 5.37 14.63 -8.68
C VAL A 119 6.83 14.29 -8.91
N ILE A 120 7.69 14.69 -7.98
CA ILE A 120 9.11 14.36 -7.97
C ILE A 120 9.25 12.96 -7.38
N CYS A 121 9.89 12.05 -8.13
CA CYS A 121 10.15 10.71 -7.62
C CYS A 121 11.08 10.79 -6.40
N PRO A 122 10.74 10.13 -5.27
CA PRO A 122 11.65 10.05 -4.14
C PRO A 122 12.92 9.28 -4.53
N THR A 123 13.99 9.47 -3.76
CA THR A 123 15.24 8.73 -3.95
C THR A 123 14.99 7.23 -3.79
N ILE A 124 15.32 6.47 -4.84
CA ILE A 124 15.17 5.03 -4.88
C ILE A 124 16.51 4.38 -4.53
N TYR A 125 16.46 3.42 -3.61
CA TYR A 125 17.59 2.59 -3.26
C TYR A 125 17.39 1.17 -3.80
N HIS A 126 18.48 0.59 -4.29
CA HIS A 126 18.50 -0.76 -4.86
C HIS A 126 19.35 -1.66 -3.96
N GLY A 127 18.83 -2.84 -3.66
CA GLY A 127 19.53 -3.85 -2.85
C GLY A 127 20.43 -4.74 -3.67
N ASP A 128 21.24 -5.51 -2.95
CA ASP A 128 22.07 -6.55 -3.53
C ASP A 128 21.22 -7.66 -4.16
N ILE A 129 21.81 -8.30 -5.16
CA ILE A 129 21.17 -9.39 -5.90
C ILE A 129 21.33 -10.70 -5.12
N VAL A 130 20.22 -11.33 -4.75
CA VAL A 130 20.19 -12.65 -4.12
C VAL A 130 19.85 -13.70 -5.18
N THR A 131 20.67 -14.75 -5.29
CA THR A 131 20.43 -15.84 -6.26
C THR A 131 20.27 -17.17 -5.54
N ASP A 132 19.22 -17.92 -5.85
CA ASP A 132 19.01 -19.31 -5.41
C ASP A 132 18.37 -20.12 -6.53
N ARG A 133 18.96 -21.27 -6.85
CA ARG A 133 18.45 -22.21 -7.88
C ARG A 133 18.03 -21.49 -9.17
N LYS A 134 18.93 -20.65 -9.70
CA LYS A 134 18.75 -19.79 -10.89
C LYS A 134 17.68 -18.71 -10.78
N SER A 135 16.88 -18.67 -9.71
CA SER A 135 16.00 -17.55 -9.45
C SER A 135 16.79 -16.42 -8.82
N VAL A 136 16.50 -15.21 -9.26
CA VAL A 136 17.20 -14.00 -8.86
C VAL A 136 16.19 -13.06 -8.19
N PHE A 137 16.59 -12.43 -7.09
CA PHE A 137 15.78 -11.51 -6.32
C PHE A 137 16.54 -10.20 -6.11
N GLN A 138 15.87 -9.07 -6.28
CA GLN A 138 16.40 -7.76 -5.96
C GLN A 138 15.32 -6.91 -5.30
N ALA A 139 15.68 -6.24 -4.20
CA ALA A 139 14.78 -5.30 -3.53
C ALA A 139 15.05 -3.87 -4.01
N HIS A 140 13.99 -3.07 -4.01
CA HIS A 140 13.98 -1.64 -4.28
C HIS A 140 13.16 -0.98 -3.18
N CYS A 141 13.61 0.13 -2.61
CA CYS A 141 12.83 0.85 -1.62
C CYS A 141 13.01 2.36 -1.69
N CYS A 142 12.03 3.08 -1.18
CA CYS A 142 12.11 4.52 -0.99
C CYS A 142 11.30 4.98 0.23
N ARG A 143 11.57 6.21 0.65
CA ARG A 143 10.74 6.94 1.62
C ARG A 143 9.59 7.59 0.86
N VAL A 144 8.38 7.44 1.35
CA VAL A 144 7.16 8.01 0.75
C VAL A 144 6.34 8.73 1.80
N SER A 145 5.71 9.83 1.40
CA SER A 145 4.83 10.67 2.19
C SER A 145 3.41 10.73 1.62
N SER A 146 3.23 10.34 0.36
CA SER A 146 1.96 10.45 -0.36
C SER A 146 1.77 9.31 -1.38
N LEU A 147 0.51 9.03 -1.76
CA LEU A 147 0.20 8.03 -2.80
C LEU A 147 0.82 8.35 -4.16
N PRO A 148 0.83 9.62 -4.62
CA PRO A 148 1.54 9.98 -5.84
C PRO A 148 3.03 9.62 -5.85
N GLU A 149 3.72 9.75 -4.71
CA GLU A 149 5.12 9.33 -4.60
C GLU A 149 5.28 7.81 -4.70
N VAL A 150 4.33 7.03 -4.17
CA VAL A 150 4.33 5.57 -4.32
C VAL A 150 4.13 5.18 -5.78
N SER A 151 3.19 5.81 -6.49
CA SER A 151 2.99 5.56 -7.92
C SER A 151 4.20 5.99 -8.75
N ALA A 152 4.83 7.11 -8.41
CA ALA A 152 6.07 7.56 -9.03
C ALA A 152 7.20 6.55 -8.81
N PHE A 153 7.36 6.04 -7.58
CA PHE A 153 8.33 4.99 -7.25
C PHE A 153 8.12 3.73 -8.09
N ILE A 154 6.90 3.19 -8.14
CA ILE A 154 6.58 1.99 -8.93
C ILE A 154 6.89 2.23 -10.41
N SER A 155 6.43 3.36 -10.96
CA SER A 155 6.68 3.74 -12.35
C SER A 155 8.18 3.80 -12.67
N THR A 156 8.96 4.50 -11.84
CA THR A 156 10.39 4.70 -12.07
C THR A 156 11.20 3.41 -11.90
N VAL A 157 10.83 2.51 -10.98
CA VAL A 157 11.47 1.18 -10.91
C VAL A 157 11.20 0.36 -12.18
N LEU A 158 9.99 0.44 -12.72
CA LEU A 158 9.58 -0.29 -13.92
C LEU A 158 10.08 0.35 -15.23
N GLU A 159 10.67 1.54 -15.21
CA GLU A 159 11.37 2.12 -16.36
C GLU A 159 12.60 1.28 -16.76
N ASP A 160 13.22 0.57 -15.81
CA ASP A 160 14.25 -0.42 -16.14
C ASP A 160 13.59 -1.62 -16.84
N LYS A 161 13.98 -1.83 -18.09
CA LYS A 161 13.53 -2.97 -18.91
C LYS A 161 13.78 -4.32 -18.24
N LYS A 162 14.87 -4.47 -17.48
CA LYS A 162 15.15 -5.75 -16.80
C LYS A 162 14.12 -6.04 -15.72
N VAL A 163 13.65 -5.00 -15.03
CA VAL A 163 12.68 -5.10 -13.94
C VAL A 163 11.26 -5.25 -14.49
N SER A 164 10.86 -4.43 -15.47
CA SER A 164 9.52 -4.54 -16.08
C SER A 164 9.25 -5.86 -16.79
N THR A 165 10.29 -6.53 -17.33
CA THR A 165 10.15 -7.88 -17.92
C THR A 165 10.40 -9.02 -16.92
N ALA A 166 10.58 -8.72 -15.64
CA ALA A 166 10.76 -9.74 -14.61
C ALA A 166 9.51 -10.62 -14.48
N THR A 167 9.65 -11.78 -13.85
CA THR A 167 8.53 -12.71 -13.68
C THR A 167 7.50 -12.17 -12.70
N HIS A 168 7.97 -11.53 -11.62
CA HIS A 168 7.12 -10.93 -10.60
C HIS A 168 7.79 -9.67 -10.04
N ASN A 169 7.01 -8.59 -9.93
CA ASN A 169 7.41 -7.34 -9.29
C ASN A 169 6.50 -7.08 -8.09
N ILE A 170 6.85 -7.70 -6.96
CA ILE A 170 6.00 -7.71 -5.76
C ILE A 170 6.13 -6.36 -5.06
N ALA A 171 5.04 -5.61 -4.92
CA ALA A 171 5.04 -4.29 -4.29
C ALA A 171 4.32 -4.32 -2.94
N ALA A 172 4.82 -3.57 -1.96
CA ALA A 172 4.15 -3.32 -0.71
C ALA A 172 4.55 -1.95 -0.17
N TRP A 173 3.60 -1.20 0.36
CA TRP A 173 3.87 0.12 0.90
C TRP A 173 2.90 0.46 2.02
N TYR A 174 3.33 1.37 2.89
CA TYR A 174 2.44 1.96 3.87
C TYR A 174 2.91 3.34 4.29
N LEU A 175 1.96 4.20 4.63
CA LEU A 175 2.18 5.57 5.06
C LEU A 175 1.09 6.01 6.04
N ARG A 176 1.35 7.04 6.84
CA ARG A 176 0.34 7.69 7.67
C ARG A 176 -0.08 9.00 7.03
N THR A 177 -1.36 9.14 6.73
CA THR A 177 -1.91 10.36 6.15
C THR A 177 -3.27 10.71 6.75
N LYS A 178 -3.63 12.00 6.70
CA LYS A 178 -4.95 12.47 7.10
C LYS A 178 -5.93 12.21 5.96
N ILE A 179 -6.84 11.25 6.17
CA ILE A 179 -7.83 10.87 5.15
C ILE A 179 -8.84 12.00 4.90
N ASN A 180 -9.16 12.75 5.95
CA ASN A 180 -9.99 13.95 5.87
C ASN A 180 -9.13 15.14 6.29
N PRO A 181 -9.14 16.28 5.56
CA PRO A 181 -8.43 17.50 5.98
C PRO A 181 -8.81 17.94 7.41
N ASN A 182 -10.02 17.63 7.87
CA ASN A 182 -10.51 17.94 9.20
C ASN A 182 -10.20 16.87 10.25
N ALA A 183 -9.54 15.76 9.88
CA ALA A 183 -9.19 14.71 10.84
C ALA A 183 -8.07 15.19 11.79
N SER A 184 -8.28 14.95 13.08
CA SER A 184 -7.31 15.25 14.14
C SER A 184 -6.08 14.33 14.06
N LYS A 185 -6.29 13.06 13.68
CA LYS A 185 -5.26 12.00 13.64
C LYS A 185 -4.99 11.52 12.22
N ALA A 186 -3.75 11.14 11.94
CA ALA A 186 -3.37 10.48 10.69
C ALA A 186 -3.72 8.98 10.75
N SER A 187 -4.43 8.49 9.75
CA SER A 187 -4.77 7.07 9.58
C SER A 187 -3.66 6.35 8.83
N LEU A 188 -3.54 5.04 9.07
CA LEU A 188 -2.60 4.18 8.37
C LEU A 188 -3.19 3.79 7.02
N VAL A 189 -2.52 4.15 5.94
CA VAL A 189 -2.88 3.72 4.59
C VAL A 189 -1.80 2.77 4.11
N ALA A 190 -2.20 1.60 3.65
CA ALA A 190 -1.32 0.48 3.34
C ALA A 190 -1.93 -0.35 2.22
N ASP A 191 -1.10 -0.82 1.30
CA ASP A 191 -1.54 -1.72 0.23
C ASP A 191 -0.37 -2.58 -0.28
N TYR A 192 -0.70 -3.61 -1.06
CA TYR A 192 0.25 -4.51 -1.68
C TYR A 192 -0.22 -5.04 -3.03
N ASP A 193 0.74 -5.46 -3.85
CA ASP A 193 0.52 -6.17 -5.09
C ASP A 193 1.45 -7.38 -5.16
N ASP A 194 0.88 -8.56 -5.35
CA ASP A 194 1.62 -9.82 -5.50
C ASP A 194 2.29 -9.95 -6.89
N ASP A 195 1.79 -9.24 -7.91
CA ASP A 195 2.13 -9.41 -9.33
C ASP A 195 2.25 -10.89 -9.77
N GLY A 196 1.29 -11.71 -9.33
CA GLY A 196 1.24 -13.14 -9.63
C GLY A 196 2.11 -14.04 -8.74
N GLU A 197 2.95 -13.50 -7.86
CA GLU A 197 3.64 -14.28 -6.81
C GLU A 197 2.70 -14.45 -5.60
N ALA A 198 1.75 -15.38 -5.72
CA ALA A 198 0.68 -15.53 -4.74
C ALA A 198 1.17 -15.54 -3.28
N HIS A 199 0.55 -14.68 -2.46
CA HIS A 199 0.78 -14.46 -1.03
C HIS A 199 2.08 -13.73 -0.67
N ALA A 200 2.87 -13.25 -1.64
CA ALA A 200 4.14 -12.58 -1.35
C ALA A 200 3.96 -11.14 -0.85
N GLY A 201 3.15 -10.34 -1.52
CA GLY A 201 2.88 -8.94 -1.23
C GLY A 201 2.25 -8.75 0.14
N GLY A 202 1.24 -9.55 0.50
CA GLY A 202 0.64 -9.48 1.83
C GLY A 202 1.63 -9.80 2.97
N ARG A 203 2.54 -10.76 2.76
CA ARG A 203 3.62 -11.08 3.71
C ARG A 203 4.66 -9.97 3.79
N LEU A 204 5.01 -9.38 2.65
CA LEU A 204 5.95 -8.27 2.57
C LEU A 204 5.38 -7.02 3.27
N LEU A 205 4.09 -6.72 3.04
CA LEU A 205 3.38 -5.64 3.72
C LEU A 205 3.39 -5.83 5.23
N HIS A 206 3.01 -7.01 5.71
CA HIS A 206 3.05 -7.32 7.13
C HIS A 206 4.45 -7.12 7.73
N PHE A 207 5.49 -7.58 7.02
CA PHE A 207 6.88 -7.38 7.42
C PHE A 207 7.23 -5.89 7.56
N ILE A 208 6.99 -5.07 6.54
CA ILE A 208 7.38 -3.64 6.57
C ILE A 208 6.57 -2.85 7.61
N THR A 209 5.29 -3.16 7.81
CA THR A 209 4.47 -2.47 8.83
C THR A 209 4.99 -2.74 10.25
N MET A 210 5.51 -3.94 10.50
CA MET A 210 6.09 -4.31 11.80
C MET A 210 7.50 -3.75 11.98
N ALA A 211 8.37 -3.91 10.98
CA ALA A 211 9.80 -3.69 11.11
C ALA A 211 10.31 -2.31 10.66
N CYS A 212 9.56 -1.56 9.85
CA CYS A 212 10.04 -0.31 9.21
C CYS A 212 9.43 0.94 9.79
N VAL A 213 10.04 2.11 9.60
CA VAL A 213 9.42 3.40 9.97
C VAL A 213 8.21 3.72 9.07
N ASP A 214 7.29 4.58 9.53
CA ASP A 214 6.08 4.95 8.76
C ASP A 214 6.45 5.69 7.49
N GLY A 215 5.88 5.33 6.32
CA GLY A 215 6.14 6.02 5.04
C GLY A 215 7.20 5.33 4.20
N VAL A 216 7.04 4.02 3.99
CA VAL A 216 8.00 3.19 3.26
C VAL A 216 7.28 2.46 2.15
N ALA A 217 7.88 2.47 0.96
CA ALA A 217 7.49 1.66 -0.18
C ALA A 217 8.63 0.71 -0.54
N VAL A 218 8.30 -0.54 -0.82
CA VAL A 218 9.23 -1.60 -1.21
C VAL A 218 8.68 -2.33 -2.42
N MET A 219 9.55 -2.60 -3.39
CA MET A 219 9.29 -3.54 -4.47
C MET A 219 10.38 -4.60 -4.46
N VAL A 220 9.99 -5.88 -4.55
CA VAL A 220 10.93 -6.99 -4.71
C VAL A 220 10.69 -7.63 -6.06
N THR A 221 11.69 -7.50 -6.91
CA THR A 221 11.73 -8.06 -8.25
C THR A 221 12.24 -9.48 -8.19
N ARG A 222 11.53 -10.42 -8.80
CA ARG A 222 11.93 -11.81 -8.95
C ARG A 222 12.01 -12.21 -10.42
N TRP A 223 13.17 -12.72 -10.83
CA TRP A 223 13.35 -13.41 -12.09
C TRP A 223 13.33 -14.91 -11.86
N PHE A 224 12.35 -15.62 -12.43
CA PHE A 224 12.20 -17.06 -12.27
C PHE A 224 13.25 -17.83 -13.08
N GLY A 225 14.01 -18.69 -12.40
CA GLY A 225 15.07 -19.49 -13.00
C GLY A 225 14.66 -20.86 -13.57
N GLY A 226 13.35 -21.16 -13.65
CA GLY A 226 12.85 -22.46 -14.11
C GLY A 226 12.68 -23.53 -13.02
N ILE A 227 13.03 -23.23 -11.76
CA ILE A 227 12.95 -24.17 -10.63
C ILE A 227 12.02 -23.62 -9.55
N HIS A 228 11.01 -24.40 -9.15
CA HIS A 228 10.12 -24.01 -8.06
C HIS A 228 10.83 -24.05 -6.70
N LEU A 229 10.99 -22.89 -6.07
CA LEU A 229 11.58 -22.77 -4.73
C LEU A 229 10.63 -23.16 -3.59
N GLY A 230 9.33 -23.33 -3.88
CA GLY A 230 8.33 -23.53 -2.83
C GLY A 230 8.34 -22.39 -1.80
N PRO A 231 8.21 -22.67 -0.50
CA PRO A 231 8.21 -21.64 0.55
C PRO A 231 9.51 -20.82 0.65
N ASP A 232 10.64 -21.34 0.18
CA ASP A 232 11.94 -20.65 0.29
C ASP A 232 11.96 -19.30 -0.43
N ARG A 233 11.16 -19.13 -1.48
CA ARG A 233 11.06 -17.86 -2.21
C ARG A 233 10.61 -16.70 -1.31
N PHE A 234 9.69 -16.96 -0.38
CA PHE A 234 9.21 -15.94 0.55
C PHE A 234 10.29 -15.52 1.53
N ARG A 235 11.18 -16.45 1.92
CA ARG A 235 12.36 -16.15 2.73
C ARG A 235 13.30 -15.21 1.98
N HIS A 236 13.58 -15.48 0.70
CA HIS A 236 14.44 -14.63 -0.12
C HIS A 236 13.85 -13.25 -0.36
N ILE A 237 12.53 -13.17 -0.62
CA ILE A 237 11.81 -11.90 -0.79
C ILE A 237 11.96 -11.02 0.47
N ASN A 238 11.63 -11.58 1.64
CA ASN A 238 11.72 -10.83 2.89
C ASN A 238 13.16 -10.49 3.27
N ASN A 239 14.12 -11.39 3.03
CA ASN A 239 15.52 -11.15 3.34
C ASN A 239 16.10 -10.03 2.47
N ALA A 240 15.83 -10.04 1.16
CA ALA A 240 16.28 -8.99 0.23
C ALA A 240 15.72 -7.61 0.66
N ALA A 241 14.43 -7.56 0.99
CA ALA A 241 13.80 -6.34 1.51
C ALA A 241 14.43 -5.90 2.85
N SER A 242 14.60 -6.83 3.79
CA SER A 242 15.15 -6.54 5.12
C SER A 242 16.58 -6.01 5.07
N GLN A 243 17.43 -6.59 4.22
CA GLN A 243 18.82 -6.15 4.05
C GLN A 243 18.89 -4.71 3.56
N LEU A 244 18.15 -4.39 2.49
CA LEU A 244 18.10 -3.05 1.93
C LEU A 244 17.52 -2.03 2.92
N LEU A 245 16.39 -2.34 3.56
CA LEU A 245 15.74 -1.45 4.52
C LEU A 245 16.64 -1.15 5.73
N THR A 246 17.41 -2.15 6.19
CA THR A 246 18.38 -1.96 7.27
C THR A 246 19.55 -1.08 6.83
N GLN A 247 20.08 -1.33 5.62
CA GLN A 247 21.17 -0.53 5.05
C GLN A 247 20.79 0.95 4.91
N GLN A 248 19.54 1.24 4.56
CA GLN A 248 19.03 2.61 4.42
C GLN A 248 18.51 3.22 5.73
N GLY A 249 18.62 2.51 6.86
CA GLY A 249 18.14 3.01 8.15
C GLY A 249 16.63 3.21 8.22
N LEU A 250 15.85 2.47 7.41
CA LEU A 250 14.39 2.55 7.34
C LEU A 250 13.70 1.57 8.31
N THR A 251 14.44 0.86 9.15
CA THR A 251 13.91 -0.04 10.18
C THR A 251 13.63 0.72 11.49
N LYS A 252 12.58 0.33 12.23
CA LYS A 252 12.35 0.80 13.60
C LYS A 252 13.49 0.26 14.45
N GLY A 253 14.26 1.15 15.07
CA GLY A 253 15.49 0.78 15.75
C GLY A 253 15.32 -0.37 16.73
N THR A 254 15.88 -1.53 16.38
CA THR A 254 16.51 -2.43 17.35
C THR A 254 17.99 -2.42 17.04
N ALA A 255 18.79 -2.24 18.09
CA ALA A 255 20.25 -2.17 18.04
C ALA A 255 20.85 -3.16 17.01
N THR A 256 21.84 -2.64 16.29
CA THR A 256 22.83 -3.36 15.48
C THR A 256 23.05 -4.80 15.98
N ILE A 257 22.62 -5.79 15.20
CA ILE A 257 23.11 -7.16 15.35
C ILE A 257 24.47 -7.19 14.64
N PRO A 258 25.59 -7.44 15.35
CA PRO A 258 26.89 -7.50 14.70
C PRO A 258 26.92 -8.69 13.73
N SER A 259 27.38 -8.40 12.50
CA SER A 259 27.61 -9.37 11.45
C SER A 259 28.52 -10.50 11.93
N ASN A 260 27.97 -11.71 12.03
CA ASN A 260 28.78 -12.89 12.33
C ASN A 260 29.53 -13.29 11.06
N GLN A 261 30.80 -12.90 10.98
CA GLN A 261 31.72 -13.36 9.93
C GLN A 261 31.81 -14.89 9.98
N THR A 262 31.40 -15.53 8.89
CA THR A 262 31.52 -16.97 8.71
C THR A 262 33.00 -17.33 8.55
N LYS A 263 33.64 -17.79 9.63
CA LYS A 263 34.95 -18.44 9.55
C LYS A 263 34.79 -19.80 8.86
N THR A 264 35.25 -19.87 7.62
CA THR A 264 35.47 -21.10 6.87
C THR A 264 36.39 -22.02 7.67
N LYS A 265 35.90 -23.19 8.09
CA LYS A 265 36.72 -24.25 8.68
C LYS A 265 37.34 -25.08 7.56
N ASP A 266 38.61 -24.84 7.28
CA ASP A 266 39.43 -25.76 6.49
C ASP A 266 39.60 -27.10 7.22
N ARG A 267 39.03 -28.15 6.67
CA ARG A 267 39.20 -29.54 7.13
C ARG A 267 40.36 -30.17 6.34
N VAL A 268 41.58 -30.00 6.83
CA VAL A 268 42.75 -30.73 6.31
C VAL A 268 42.64 -32.20 6.72
N LYS A 269 42.35 -33.07 5.75
CA LYS A 269 42.50 -34.53 5.86
C LYS A 269 44.00 -34.87 5.93
N LYS A 270 44.49 -35.36 7.07
CA LYS A 270 45.77 -36.08 7.11
C LYS A 270 45.52 -37.58 6.92
N ARG A 271 46.06 -38.09 5.81
CA ARG A 271 46.33 -39.51 5.56
C ARG A 271 47.73 -39.83 6.11
N LYS A 272 47.82 -40.79 7.02
CA LYS A 272 48.79 -41.90 7.16
C LYS A 272 48.83 -42.33 8.61
#